data_AF-A0A933Z033-F1
#
_entry.id   AF-A0A933Z033-F1
#
_cell.length_a   1.000
_cell.length_b   1.000
_cell.length_c   1.000
_cell.angle_alpha   90.00
_cell.angle_beta   90.00
_cell.angle_gamma   90.00
#
_symmetry.space_group_name_H-M   'P 1'
#
loop_
_entity.id
_entity.type
_entity.pdbx_description
1 polymer ?
#
loop_
_entity_poly.entity_id
_entity_poly.type
_entity_poly.pdbx_seq_one_letter_code
_entity_poly.pdbx_strand_id
1 'polypeptide(L)' 'MCQTLVERVARSEQLQAVAEPDVLILFEDWMEELELEALELLRGMPEAGPHQLAKALGISPAGAQFLLTKLKKAGKP' A
#
# COMPACT_ATOMS: atom_id res chain seq x y z
N MET A 1 2.01 7.64 -18.41
CA MET A 1 1.31 6.34 -18.41
C MET A 1 1.79 5.57 -17.20
N CYS A 2 1.12 5.75 -16.07
CA CYS A 2 1.43 5.00 -14.86
C CYS A 2 0.64 3.70 -14.93
N GLN A 3 1.31 2.61 -15.27
CA GLN A 3 0.71 1.28 -15.18
C GLN A 3 0.30 1.07 -13.73
N THR A 4 -1.01 0.95 -13.51
CA THR A 4 -1.58 0.79 -12.18
C THR A 4 -1.19 -0.59 -11.64
N LEU A 5 -1.24 -0.74 -10.31
CA LEU A 5 -1.03 -2.07 -9.69
C LEU A 5 -1.98 -3.12 -10.30
N VAL A 6 -3.18 -2.69 -10.70
CA VAL A 6 -4.21 -3.44 -11.43
C VAL A 6 -3.66 -4.12 -12.68
N GLU A 7 -2.94 -3.40 -13.54
CA GLU A 7 -2.40 -3.96 -14.79
C GLU A 7 -1.34 -5.04 -14.55
N ARG A 8 -0.64 -4.96 -13.41
CA ARG A 8 0.37 -5.94 -13.01
C ARG A 8 -0.27 -7.17 -12.36
N VAL A 9 -1.34 -6.98 -11.61
CA VAL A 9 -2.14 -8.03 -10.96
C VAL A 9 -2.95 -8.82 -11.99
N ALA A 10 -3.61 -8.12 -12.94
CA ALA A 10 -4.45 -8.72 -13.99
C ALA A 10 -3.68 -9.62 -14.97
N ARG A 11 -2.35 -9.46 -15.07
CA ARG A 11 -1.51 -10.24 -15.98
C ARG A 11 -1.06 -11.59 -15.40
N SER A 12 -1.33 -11.87 -14.12
CA SER A 12 -1.04 -13.16 -13.49
C SER A 12 -2.30 -14.02 -13.43
N GLU A 13 -2.34 -15.12 -14.18
CA GLU A 13 -3.46 -16.08 -14.18
C GLU A 13 -3.79 -16.64 -12.78
N GLN A 14 -2.80 -16.65 -11.87
CA GLN A 14 -2.99 -17.09 -10.48
C GLN A 14 -3.79 -16.12 -9.61
N LEU A 15 -3.99 -14.87 -10.04
CA LEU A 15 -4.73 -13.83 -9.31
C LEU A 15 -6.18 -13.65 -9.77
N GLN A 16 -6.67 -14.48 -10.71
CA GLN A 16 -8.07 -14.43 -11.13
C GLN A 16 -9.07 -14.68 -9.99
N ALA A 17 -8.67 -15.36 -8.91
CA ALA A 17 -9.49 -15.52 -7.70
C ALA A 17 -9.63 -14.21 -6.87
N VAL A 18 -8.76 -13.22 -7.10
CA VAL A 18 -8.84 -11.84 -6.56
C VAL A 18 -9.52 -10.89 -7.56
N ALA A 19 -9.84 -11.38 -8.77
CA ALA A 19 -10.40 -10.62 -9.88
C ALA A 19 -11.93 -10.61 -9.91
N GLU A 20 -12.60 -10.85 -8.76
CA GLU A 20 -13.94 -10.30 -8.59
C GLU A 20 -13.79 -8.77 -8.57
N PRO A 21 -14.31 -8.04 -9.57
CA PRO A 21 -14.06 -6.61 -9.71
C PRO A 21 -14.42 -5.83 -8.45
N ASP A 22 -15.48 -6.26 -7.76
CA ASP A 22 -15.95 -5.64 -6.54
C ASP A 22 -14.96 -5.81 -5.38
N VAL A 23 -14.34 -6.98 -5.23
CA VAL A 23 -13.30 -7.24 -4.22
C VAL A 23 -12.03 -6.44 -4.51
N LEU A 24 -11.70 -6.31 -5.80
CA LEU A 24 -10.54 -5.53 -6.22
C LEU A 24 -10.70 -4.04 -5.89
N ILE A 25 -11.89 -3.47 -6.10
CA ILE A 25 -12.20 -2.09 -5.72
C ILE A 25 -12.05 -1.91 -4.21
N LEU A 26 -12.59 -2.83 -3.40
CA LEU A 26 -12.45 -2.77 -1.94
C LEU A 26 -10.99 -2.83 -1.49
N PHE A 27 -10.16 -3.63 -2.18
CA PHE A 27 -8.73 -3.68 -1.90
C PHE A 27 -8.02 -2.37 -2.28
N GLU A 28 -8.39 -1.76 -3.40
CA GLU A 28 -7.85 -0.47 -3.83
C GLU A 28 -8.21 0.65 -2.87
N ASP A 29 -9.49 0.76 -2.49
CA ASP A 29 -9.98 1.73 -1.51
C ASP A 29 -9.24 1.58 -0.18
N TRP A 30 -9.16 0.35 0.34
CA TRP A 30 -8.41 0.07 1.58
C TRP A 30 -6.92 0.43 1.46
N MET A 31 -6.29 0.16 0.31
CA MET A 31 -4.89 0.51 0.09
C MET A 31 -4.66 2.03 0.01
N GLU A 32 -5.59 2.79 -0.57
CA GLU A 32 -5.52 4.25 -0.61
C GLU A 32 -5.67 4.85 0.79
N GLU A 33 -6.64 4.37 1.58
CA GLU A 33 -6.81 4.77 2.98
C GLU A 33 -5.55 4.48 3.81
N LEU A 34 -4.98 3.29 3.65
CA LEU A 34 -3.76 2.88 4.36
C LEU A 34 -2.56 3.77 4.00
N GLU A 35 -2.47 4.24 2.75
CA GLU A 35 -1.44 5.20 2.34
C GLU A 35 -1.63 6.57 2.97
N LEU A 36 -2.88 7.04 3.11
CA LEU A 36 -3.18 8.30 3.77
C LEU A 36 -2.80 8.25 5.25
N GLU A 37 -3.17 7.18 5.95
CA GLU A 37 -2.79 6.98 7.35
C GLU A 37 -1.26 6.91 7.53
N ALA A 38 -0.57 6.19 6.63
CA ALA A 38 0.90 6.13 6.64
C ALA A 38 1.53 7.52 6.49
N LEU A 39 0.99 8.36 5.61
CA LEU A 39 1.47 9.74 5.40
C LEU A 39 1.21 10.62 6.62
N GLU A 40 0.06 10.49 7.26
CA GLU A 40 -0.25 11.23 8.48
C GLU A 40 0.70 10.83 9.62
N LEU A 41 0.98 9.54 9.78
CA LEU A 41 1.98 9.06 10.74
C LEU A 41 3.37 9.60 10.44
N LEU A 42 3.81 9.58 9.18
CA LEU A 42 5.13 10.10 8.78
C LEU A 42 5.25 11.61 8.94
N ARG A 43 4.15 12.37 8.80
CA ARG A 43 4.15 13.81 9.15
C ARG A 43 4.40 14.04 10.63
N GLY A 44 3.85 13.18 11.50
CA GLY A 44 4.07 13.25 12.95
C GLY A 44 5.41 12.64 13.40
N MET A 45 5.94 11.67 12.65
CA MET A 45 7.17 10.94 12.93
C MET A 45 7.96 10.67 11.63
N PRO A 46 8.70 11.67 11.09
CA PRO A 46 9.35 11.56 9.78
C PRO A 46 10.37 10.43 9.65
N GLU A 47 10.98 10.03 10.77
CA GLU A 47 11.98 8.95 10.83
C GLU A 47 11.35 7.60 11.21
N ALA A 48 10.02 7.44 11.11
CA ALA A 48 9.35 6.19 11.44
C ALA A 48 9.75 5.09 10.45
N GLY A 49 10.45 4.08 10.98
CA GLY A 49 10.86 2.91 10.21
C GLY A 49 9.72 1.90 10.00
N PRO A 50 9.99 0.82 9.24
CA PRO A 50 8.99 -0.21 8.92
C PRO A 50 8.33 -0.85 10.15
N HIS A 51 9.07 -1.01 11.26
CA HIS A 51 8.52 -1.60 12.48
C HIS A 51 7.52 -0.69 13.19
N GLN A 52 7.78 0.61 13.22
CA GLN A 52 6.88 1.60 13.82
C GLN A 52 5.60 1.71 13.00
N LEU A 53 5.71 1.79 11.67
CA LEU A 53 4.55 1.80 10.78
C LEU A 53 3.73 0.52 10.88
N ALA A 54 4.36 -0.65 10.88
CA ALA A 54 3.68 -1.94 11.00
C ALA A 54 2.82 -2.00 12.27
N LYS A 55 3.38 -1.57 13.40
CA LYS A 55 2.66 -1.55 14.68
C LYS A 55 1.52 -0.54 14.67
N ALA A 56 1.73 0.65 14.13
CA ALA A 56 0.74 1.73 14.14
C ALA A 56 -0.45 1.42 13.22
N LEU A 57 -0.19 0.85 12.05
CA LEU A 57 -1.20 0.56 11.02
C LEU A 57 -1.80 -0.85 11.13
N GLY A 58 -1.34 -1.67 12.08
CA GLY A 58 -1.83 -3.04 12.25
C GLY A 58 -1.49 -3.98 11.08
N ILE A 59 -0.41 -3.71 10.36
CA ILE A 59 0.03 -4.50 9.19
C ILE A 59 1.32 -5.27 9.47
N SER A 60 1.68 -6.18 8.56
CA SER A 60 2.95 -6.90 8.66
C SER A 60 4.16 -5.97 8.44
N PRO A 61 5.35 -6.30 8.97
CA PRO A 61 6.58 -5.56 8.67
C PRO A 61 6.90 -5.48 7.18
N ALA A 62 6.58 -6.54 6.42
CA ALA A 62 6.73 -6.55 4.97
C ALA A 62 5.78 -5.56 4.27
N GLY A 63 4.53 -5.46 4.73
CA GLY A 63 3.56 -4.47 4.25
C GLY A 63 4.01 -3.04 4.55
N ALA A 64 4.52 -2.78 5.75
CA ALA A 64 5.07 -1.47 6.11
C ALA A 64 6.29 -1.10 5.26
N GLN A 65 7.21 -2.06 5.04
CA GLN A 65 8.36 -1.85 4.15
C GLN A 65 7.93 -1.56 2.71
N PHE A 66 6.88 -2.25 2.23
CA PHE A 66 6.29 -2.00 0.93
C PHE A 66 5.72 -0.58 0.83
N LEU A 67 4.92 -0.14 1.80
CA LEU A 67 4.34 1.21 1.84
C LEU A 67 5.41 2.29 1.83
N LEU A 68 6.42 2.21 2.72
CA LEU A 68 7.53 3.16 2.75
C LEU A 68 8.26 3.25 1.41
N THR A 69 8.50 2.10 0.78
CA THR A 69 9.14 2.04 -0.55
C THR A 69 8.26 2.70 -1.61
N LYS A 70 6.94 2.49 -1.55
CA LYS A 70 5.96 3.07 -2.47
C LYS A 70 5.89 4.60 -2.32
N LEU A 71 5.76 5.10 -1.08
CA LEU A 71 5.69 6.52 -0.77
C LEU A 71 6.96 7.26 -1.19
N LYS A 72 8.14 6.70 -0.86
CA LYS A 72 9.44 7.24 -1.29
C LYS A 72 9.57 7.35 -2.80
N LYS A 73 9.10 6.34 -3.56
CA LYS A 73 9.08 6.37 -5.03
C LYS A 73 8.11 7.42 -5.59
N ALA A 74 7.06 7.75 -4.85
CA ALA A 74 6.12 8.81 -5.19
C ALA A 74 6.59 10.22 -4.77
N GLY A 75 7.80 10.34 -4.18
CA GLY A 75 8.32 11.62 -3.68
C GLY A 75 7.59 12.13 -2.43
N LYS A 76 6.86 11.26 -1.75
CA LYS A 76 6.19 11.55 -0.49
C LYS A 76 7.13 11.24 0.69
N PRO A 77 6.98 11.93 1.84
CA PRO A 77 7.78 11.68 3.03
C PRO A 77 7.68 10.22 3.49
#